data_AF-A0A355GML2-F1
#
_entry.id   AF-A0A355GML2-F1
#
_cell.length_a   1.000
_cell.length_b   1.000
_cell.length_c   1.000
_cell.angle_alpha   90.00
_cell.angle_beta   90.00
_cell.angle_gamma   90.00
#
_symmetry.space_group_name_H-M   'P 1'
#
loop_
_entity.id
_entity.type
_entity.pdbx_description
1 polymer ?
#
loop_
_entity_poly.entity_id
_entity_poly.type
_entity_poly.pdbx_seq_one_letter_code
_entity_poly.pdbx_strand_id
1 'polypeptide(L)'
;WAAADSRTKGFMLGGTSGRTTLNGEGLQHQDGHSHVMASTVPTLLAYDPAYAYELAVIIQEGLRRMYQEGEEIFYYLSVYNENYEMAPIPEGEDVVDGIIKGIYKFRSQEVEKPAVEMRPQLFGSGLILREVLRAQEK
;
A
#
# COMPACT_ATOMS: atom_id res chain seq x y z
N TRP A 1 -0.77 20.47 -3.22
CA TRP A 1 -0.26 21.68 -2.54
C TRP A 1 -1.38 22.59 -2.05
N ALA A 2 -2.11 23.30 -2.93
CA ALA A 2 -3.19 24.19 -2.50
C ALA A 2 -4.28 23.49 -1.64
N ALA A 3 -4.59 22.23 -1.95
CA ALA A 3 -5.47 21.41 -1.13
C ALA A 3 -4.96 21.25 0.33
N ALA A 4 -3.65 21.03 0.51
CA ALA A 4 -3.03 20.96 1.83
C ALA A 4 -3.12 22.31 2.56
N ASP A 5 -2.84 23.41 1.86
CA ASP A 5 -2.92 24.77 2.39
C ASP A 5 -4.35 25.14 2.81
N SER A 6 -5.34 24.69 2.05
CA SER A 6 -6.77 24.83 2.36
C SER A 6 -7.28 23.81 3.38
N ARG A 7 -6.40 23.01 4.00
CA ARG A 7 -6.74 21.99 5.01
C ARG A 7 -7.79 20.99 4.51
N THR A 8 -7.65 20.58 3.26
CA THR A 8 -8.55 19.61 2.63
C THR A 8 -8.55 18.31 3.42
N LYS A 9 -9.74 17.73 3.58
CA LYS A 9 -9.97 16.40 4.14
C LYS A 9 -10.63 15.54 3.08
N GLY A 10 -10.01 14.42 2.73
CA GLY A 10 -10.54 13.55 1.69
C GLY A 10 -9.57 12.46 1.25
N PHE A 11 -9.99 11.72 0.23
CA PHE A 11 -9.24 10.63 -0.39
C PHE A 11 -9.05 10.92 -1.87
N MET A 12 -7.81 10.90 -2.32
CA MET A 12 -7.45 10.87 -3.73
C MET A 12 -7.10 9.43 -4.11
N LEU A 13 -7.81 8.88 -5.08
CA LEU A 13 -7.58 7.51 -5.56
C LEU A 13 -6.80 7.56 -6.88
N GLY A 14 -5.54 7.16 -6.83
CA GLY A 14 -4.71 6.94 -8.02
C GLY A 14 -5.12 5.65 -8.70
N GLY A 15 -6.05 5.73 -9.65
CA GLY A 15 -6.49 4.56 -10.41
C GLY A 15 -5.42 4.09 -11.41
N THR A 16 -5.47 2.80 -11.75
CA THR A 16 -4.57 2.19 -12.76
C THR A 16 -3.07 2.44 -12.45
N SER A 17 -2.73 2.51 -11.17
CA SER A 17 -1.35 2.78 -10.73
C SER A 17 -0.40 1.61 -11.01
N GLY A 18 0.90 1.92 -11.01
CA GLY A 18 1.97 0.94 -11.15
C GLY A 18 2.53 0.90 -12.57
N ARG A 19 3.85 1.08 -12.67
CA ARG A 19 4.59 1.20 -13.94
C ARG A 19 4.38 -0.02 -14.83
N THR A 20 4.35 -1.21 -14.21
CA THR A 20 4.22 -2.50 -14.89
C THR A 20 2.81 -3.06 -14.82
N THR A 21 1.86 -2.36 -14.21
CA THR A 21 0.46 -2.81 -14.11
C THR A 21 -0.31 -2.41 -15.35
N LEU A 22 -0.17 -1.14 -15.74
CA LEU A 22 -0.83 -0.57 -16.91
C LEU A 22 -0.01 -0.83 -18.18
N ASN A 23 0.26 -2.10 -18.45
CA ASN A 23 1.00 -2.53 -19.63
C ASN A 23 0.15 -2.28 -20.89
N GLY A 24 0.65 -1.46 -21.80
CA GLY A 24 0.00 -1.14 -23.08
C GLY A 24 -0.23 0.35 -23.31
N GLU A 25 -0.42 1.14 -22.26
CA GLU A 25 -0.67 2.58 -22.37
C GLU A 25 0.62 3.42 -22.56
N GLY A 26 1.78 2.83 -22.24
CA GLY A 26 3.09 3.39 -22.55
C GLY A 26 3.54 4.56 -21.67
N LEU A 27 4.50 5.34 -22.19
CA LEU A 27 5.36 6.27 -21.44
C LEU A 27 4.59 7.27 -20.56
N GLN A 28 3.47 7.81 -21.05
CA GLN A 28 2.75 8.89 -20.38
C GLN A 28 1.75 8.40 -19.32
N HIS A 29 1.43 7.10 -19.30
CA HIS A 29 0.38 6.54 -18.46
C HIS A 29 0.90 5.62 -17.36
N GLN A 30 2.03 4.96 -17.61
CA GLN A 30 2.61 4.02 -16.65
C GLN A 30 3.17 4.77 -15.45
N ASP A 31 2.40 4.90 -14.36
CA ASP A 31 2.83 5.61 -13.17
C ASP A 31 3.71 4.73 -12.25
N GLY A 32 4.94 5.16 -12.03
CA GLY A 32 5.86 4.58 -11.04
C GLY A 32 6.54 5.61 -10.16
N HIS A 33 5.93 6.79 -10.00
CA HIS A 33 6.56 7.91 -9.26
C HIS A 33 5.56 8.83 -8.56
N SER A 34 4.23 8.60 -8.66
CA SER A 34 3.22 9.38 -7.93
C SER A 34 3.48 9.44 -6.43
N HIS A 35 3.94 8.34 -5.82
CA HIS A 35 4.24 8.28 -4.39
C HIS A 35 5.41 9.20 -4.00
N VAL A 36 6.42 9.31 -4.86
CA VAL A 36 7.54 10.27 -4.68
C VAL A 36 7.05 11.71 -4.80
N MET A 37 6.09 11.98 -5.68
CA MET A 37 5.48 13.30 -5.76
C MET A 37 4.59 13.59 -4.53
N ALA A 38 3.80 12.61 -4.10
CA ALA A 38 2.92 12.73 -2.94
C ALA A 38 3.71 12.99 -1.65
N SER A 39 4.89 12.37 -1.49
CA SER A 39 5.75 12.57 -0.31
C SER A 39 6.27 14.00 -0.15
N THR A 40 6.14 14.86 -1.17
CA THR A 40 6.51 16.28 -1.06
C THR A 40 5.45 17.13 -0.35
N VAL A 41 4.26 16.59 -0.10
CA VAL A 41 3.15 17.30 0.56
C VAL A 41 3.00 16.81 2.01
N PRO A 42 3.33 17.62 3.03
CA PRO A 42 3.44 17.15 4.42
C PRO A 42 2.16 16.55 5.03
N THR A 43 1.00 17.08 4.66
CA THR A 43 -0.31 16.62 5.18
C THR A 43 -0.97 15.56 4.31
N LEU A 44 -0.28 15.08 3.28
CA LEU A 44 -0.75 14.01 2.42
C LEU A 44 -0.18 12.67 2.88
N LEU A 45 -1.04 11.77 3.35
CA LEU A 45 -0.67 10.41 3.68
C LEU A 45 -0.86 9.50 2.47
N ALA A 46 0.24 8.94 1.97
CA ALA A 46 0.26 8.12 0.78
C ALA A 46 0.41 6.64 1.14
N TYR A 47 -0.49 5.78 0.63
CA TYR A 47 -0.44 4.33 0.83
C TYR A 47 -0.52 3.59 -0.49
N ASP A 48 0.20 2.46 -0.53
CA ASP A 48 0.22 1.54 -1.66
C ASP A 48 -0.29 0.14 -1.26
N PRO A 49 -1.60 0.01 -0.96
CA PRO A 49 -2.16 -1.25 -0.49
C PRO A 49 -2.10 -2.31 -1.58
N ALA A 50 -1.70 -3.52 -1.21
CA ALA A 50 -1.86 -4.71 -2.03
C ALA A 50 -3.31 -5.19 -1.92
N TYR A 51 -3.74 -5.59 -0.73
CA TYR A 51 -4.99 -6.32 -0.53
C TYR A 51 -6.17 -5.43 -0.15
N ALA A 52 -7.38 -5.92 -0.45
CA ALA A 52 -8.63 -5.20 -0.19
C ALA A 52 -8.84 -4.87 1.30
N TYR A 53 -8.40 -5.73 2.23
CA TYR A 53 -8.53 -5.46 3.66
C TYR A 53 -7.63 -4.30 4.12
N GLU A 54 -6.47 -4.10 3.49
CA GLU A 54 -5.57 -2.99 3.81
C GLU A 54 -6.24 -1.68 3.42
N LEU A 55 -6.82 -1.64 2.22
CA LEU A 55 -7.59 -0.50 1.73
C LEU A 55 -8.76 -0.16 2.67
N ALA A 56 -9.51 -1.17 3.13
CA ALA A 56 -10.61 -0.98 4.07
C ALA A 56 -10.14 -0.38 5.41
N VAL A 57 -9.06 -0.92 5.99
CA VAL A 57 -8.45 -0.42 7.23
C VAL A 57 -7.99 1.03 7.07
N ILE A 58 -7.28 1.35 5.99
CA ILE A 58 -6.76 2.70 5.74
C ILE A 58 -7.90 3.71 5.55
N ILE A 59 -8.95 3.35 4.83
CA ILE A 59 -10.12 4.23 4.64
C ILE A 59 -10.85 4.45 5.96
N GLN A 60 -11.08 3.38 6.74
CA GLN A 60 -11.73 3.49 8.05
C GLN A 60 -10.93 4.40 8.99
N GLU A 61 -9.61 4.23 9.04
CA GLU A 61 -8.74 5.07 9.85
C GLU A 61 -8.69 6.51 9.37
N GLY A 62 -8.63 6.73 8.05
CA GLY A 62 -8.66 8.07 7.48
C GLY A 62 -9.96 8.81 7.78
N LEU A 63 -11.10 8.12 7.74
CA LEU A 63 -12.39 8.68 8.12
C LEU A 63 -12.41 9.10 9.60
N ARG A 64 -11.91 8.23 10.49
CA ARG A 64 -11.77 8.50 11.92
C ARG A 64 -10.90 9.74 12.16
N ARG A 65 -9.67 9.75 11.64
CA ARG A 65 -8.71 10.86 11.86
C ARG A 65 -9.24 12.19 11.31
N MET A 66 -9.71 12.20 10.06
CA MET A 66 -10.15 13.44 9.41
C MET A 66 -11.46 13.99 9.99
N TYR A 67 -12.48 13.14 10.15
CA TYR A 67 -13.86 13.59 10.41
C TYR A 67 -14.30 13.39 11.86
N GLN A 68 -13.78 12.41 12.57
CA GLN A 68 -14.10 12.20 13.98
C GLN A 68 -13.12 12.94 14.90
N GLU A 69 -11.82 12.85 14.64
CA GLU A 69 -10.78 13.49 15.46
C GLU A 69 -10.40 14.89 14.99
N GLY A 70 -10.82 15.26 13.78
CA GLY A 70 -10.63 16.59 13.25
C GLY A 70 -9.24 16.87 12.69
N GLU A 71 -8.38 15.86 12.51
CA GLU A 71 -7.06 16.02 11.93
C GLU A 71 -7.10 16.64 10.52
N GLU A 72 -6.21 17.58 10.24
CA GLU A 72 -6.12 18.33 8.98
C GLU A 72 -5.17 17.63 7.99
N ILE A 73 -5.51 16.38 7.66
CA ILE A 73 -4.78 15.51 6.74
C ILE A 73 -5.69 15.06 5.61
N PHE A 74 -5.09 14.53 4.54
CA PHE A 74 -5.81 13.87 3.46
C PHE A 74 -4.97 12.73 2.89
N TYR A 75 -5.61 11.82 2.17
CA TYR A 75 -5.02 10.55 1.76
C TYR A 75 -4.82 10.45 0.25
N TYR A 76 -3.73 9.82 -0.17
CA TYR A 76 -3.50 9.34 -1.53
C TYR A 76 -3.37 7.82 -1.50
N LEU A 77 -4.23 7.13 -2.25
CA LEU A 77 -4.26 5.67 -2.29
C LEU A 77 -4.08 5.22 -3.73
N SER A 78 -3.01 4.48 -4.03
CA SER A 78 -2.91 3.77 -5.31
C SER A 78 -3.90 2.61 -5.31
N VAL A 79 -4.65 2.50 -6.41
CA VAL A 79 -5.60 1.41 -6.65
C VAL A 79 -5.42 0.87 -8.06
N TYR A 80 -5.70 -0.42 -8.21
CA TYR A 80 -5.24 -1.22 -9.34
C TYR A 80 -6.40 -1.73 -10.19
N ASN A 81 -6.12 -1.99 -11.47
CA ASN A 81 -7.05 -2.56 -12.43
C ASN A 81 -6.85 -4.07 -12.68
N GLU A 82 -5.82 -4.67 -12.07
CA GLU A 82 -5.56 -6.10 -12.19
C GLU A 82 -6.33 -6.89 -11.14
N ASN A 83 -7.12 -7.88 -11.59
CA ASN A 83 -7.80 -8.81 -10.70
C ASN A 83 -6.85 -9.93 -10.27
N TYR A 84 -6.81 -10.21 -8.97
CA TYR A 84 -6.10 -11.35 -8.41
C TYR A 84 -6.76 -11.79 -7.11
N GLU A 85 -6.33 -12.94 -6.58
CA GLU A 85 -6.89 -13.49 -5.35
C GLU A 85 -6.56 -12.59 -4.15
N MET A 86 -7.62 -12.08 -3.52
CA MET A 86 -7.51 -11.25 -2.32
C MET A 86 -7.43 -12.17 -1.11
N ALA A 87 -6.24 -12.27 -0.53
CA ALA A 87 -6.02 -13.06 0.68
C ALA A 87 -6.87 -12.54 1.84
N PRO A 88 -7.27 -13.42 2.79
CA PRO A 88 -7.85 -12.96 4.05
C PRO A 88 -6.82 -12.17 4.84
N ILE A 89 -7.30 -11.30 5.74
CA ILE A 89 -6.42 -10.62 6.70
C ILE A 89 -5.68 -11.68 7.54
N PRO A 90 -4.34 -11.60 7.68
CA PRO A 90 -3.60 -12.52 8.53
C PRO A 90 -4.06 -12.44 9.99
N GLU A 91 -3.93 -13.55 10.71
CA GLU A 91 -4.17 -13.60 12.15
C GLU A 91 -3.09 -12.79 12.89
N GLY A 92 -3.52 -11.92 13.80
CA GLY A 92 -2.62 -11.14 14.65
C GLY A 92 -3.23 -9.80 15.04
N GLU A 93 -3.12 -9.45 16.33
CA GLU A 93 -3.65 -8.18 16.85
C GLU A 93 -2.91 -6.96 16.26
N ASP A 94 -1.63 -7.13 15.89
CA ASP A 94 -0.79 -6.07 15.37
C ASP A 94 -0.97 -5.79 13.86
N VAL A 95 -1.76 -6.60 13.14
CA VAL A 95 -1.88 -6.47 11.67
C VAL A 95 -2.55 -5.16 11.29
N VAL A 96 -3.66 -4.81 11.95
CA VAL A 96 -4.39 -3.56 11.69
C VAL A 96 -3.53 -2.34 11.99
N ASP A 97 -2.87 -2.33 13.15
CA ASP A 97 -1.95 -1.25 13.54
C ASP A 97 -0.75 -1.16 12.58
N GLY A 98 -0.21 -2.31 12.15
CA GLY A 98 0.86 -2.36 11.17
C GLY A 98 0.46 -1.84 9.79
N ILE A 99 -0.76 -2.12 9.31
CA ILE A 99 -1.31 -1.53 8.08
C ILE A 99 -1.32 -0.01 8.20
N ILE A 100 -1.82 0.53 9.32
CA ILE A 100 -1.89 1.99 9.56
C ILE A 100 -0.49 2.60 9.61
N LYS A 101 0.46 1.94 10.27
CA LYS A 101 1.87 2.37 10.38
C LYS A 101 2.68 2.16 9.10
N GLY A 102 2.14 1.42 8.12
CA GLY A 102 2.71 1.22 6.79
C GLY A 102 3.50 -0.08 6.60
N ILE A 103 3.57 -0.96 7.60
CA ILE A 103 4.21 -2.28 7.47
C ILE A 103 3.69 -3.27 8.51
N TYR A 104 3.45 -4.50 8.08
CA TYR A 104 3.18 -5.65 8.95
C TYR A 104 3.77 -6.92 8.33
N LYS A 105 3.90 -7.97 9.14
CA LYS A 105 4.40 -9.27 8.67
C LYS A 105 3.25 -10.08 8.06
N PHE A 106 3.24 -10.22 6.74
CA PHE A 106 2.19 -10.95 6.02
C PHE A 106 2.24 -12.47 6.26
N ARG A 107 3.37 -13.11 5.97
CA ARG A 107 3.60 -14.53 6.28
C ARG A 107 5.07 -14.83 6.50
N SER A 108 5.32 -15.95 7.17
CA SER A 108 6.66 -16.49 7.38
C SER A 108 6.70 -17.93 6.94
N GLN A 109 7.78 -18.33 6.28
CA GLN A 109 8.01 -19.72 5.90
C GLN A 109 9.32 -20.18 6.53
N GLU A 110 9.29 -21.33 7.21
CA GLU A 110 10.50 -22.02 7.65
C GLU A 110 10.97 -22.95 6.53
N VAL A 111 12.28 -23.00 6.30
CA VAL A 111 12.90 -23.82 5.26
C VAL A 111 13.75 -24.88 5.95
N GLU A 112 13.41 -26.16 5.80
CA GLU A 112 14.10 -27.26 6.49
C GLU A 112 15.58 -27.41 6.11
N LYS A 113 15.95 -27.05 4.87
CA LYS A 113 17.32 -27.12 4.34
C LYS A 113 17.63 -25.85 3.55
N PRO A 114 17.93 -24.73 4.23
CA PRO A 114 18.13 -23.47 3.55
C PRO A 114 19.41 -23.51 2.71
N ALA A 115 19.36 -22.98 1.49
CA ALA A 115 20.51 -22.91 0.59
C ALA A 115 21.60 -21.94 1.09
N VAL A 116 21.24 -21.03 1.99
CA VAL A 116 22.12 -20.07 2.66
C VAL A 116 21.78 -20.01 4.15
N GLU A 117 22.77 -19.77 5.01
CA GLU A 117 22.54 -19.69 6.47
C GLU A 117 21.72 -18.44 6.87
N MET A 118 21.75 -17.38 6.05
CA MET A 118 21.07 -16.13 6.35
C MET A 118 19.59 -16.20 5.96
N ARG A 119 18.70 -15.73 6.84
CA ARG A 119 17.26 -15.62 6.58
C ARG A 119 16.92 -14.26 5.96
N PRO A 120 16.62 -14.18 4.64
CA PRO A 120 16.27 -12.92 4.02
C PRO A 120 14.93 -12.38 4.52
N GLN A 121 14.79 -11.06 4.54
CA GLN A 121 13.51 -10.38 4.71
C GLN A 121 13.08 -9.82 3.36
N LEU A 122 11.86 -10.16 2.97
CA LEU A 122 11.30 -9.74 1.69
C LEU A 122 10.22 -8.69 1.94
N PHE A 123 10.30 -7.57 1.24
CA PHE A 123 9.38 -6.45 1.35
C PHE A 123 8.70 -6.23 0.00
N GLY A 124 7.41 -5.93 0.03
CA GLY A 124 6.61 -5.63 -1.16
C GLY A 124 5.40 -4.78 -0.81
N SER A 125 4.91 -4.04 -1.80
CA SER A 125 3.68 -3.26 -1.73
C SER A 125 2.90 -3.43 -3.03
N GLY A 126 1.63 -3.02 -3.02
CA GLY A 126 0.79 -3.05 -4.21
C GLY A 126 0.77 -4.41 -4.90
N LEU A 127 0.72 -4.41 -6.22
CA LEU A 127 0.70 -5.64 -7.01
C LEU A 127 2.03 -6.42 -7.00
N ILE A 128 3.14 -5.73 -6.72
CA ILE A 128 4.47 -6.36 -6.67
C ILE A 128 4.61 -7.28 -5.47
N LEU A 129 3.80 -7.11 -4.41
CA LEU A 129 3.77 -8.06 -3.29
C LEU A 129 3.57 -9.51 -3.76
N ARG A 130 2.82 -9.75 -4.84
CA ARG A 130 2.64 -11.10 -5.40
C ARG A 130 3.93 -11.69 -5.96
N GLU A 131 4.78 -10.88 -6.56
CA GLU A 131 6.09 -11.31 -7.05
C GLU A 131 7.03 -11.62 -5.88
N VAL A 132 6.93 -10.83 -4.80
CA VAL A 132 7.66 -11.06 -3.56
C VAL A 132 7.25 -12.38 -2.91
N LEU A 133 5.95 -12.69 -2.89
CA LEU A 133 5.44 -13.97 -2.38
C LEU A 133 5.87 -15.15 -3.26
N ARG A 134 5.89 -14.99 -4.59
CA ARG A 134 6.44 -15.99 -5.51
C ARG A 134 7.93 -16.22 -5.32
N ALA A 135 8.68 -15.17 -4.97
CA ALA A 135 10.11 -15.30 -4.65
C ALA A 135 10.33 -16.05 -3.33
N GLN A 136 9.42 -15.92 -2.37
CA GLN A 136 9.49 -16.64 -1.09
C GLN A 136 9.33 -18.17 -1.24
N GLU A 137 8.63 -18.63 -2.29
CA GLU A 137 8.36 -20.04 -2.54
C GLU A 137 9.56 -20.80 -3.17
N LYS A 138 10.61 -20.08 -3.55
CA LYS A 138 11.82 -20.61 -4.18
C LYS A 138 12.96 -20.75 -3.18
#